data_AF-A0A971L2W0-F1
#
_entry.id   AF-A0A971L2W0-F1
#
_cell.length_a   1.000
_cell.length_b   1.000
_cell.length_c   1.000
_cell.angle_alpha   90.00
_cell.angle_beta   90.00
_cell.angle_gamma   90.00
#
_symmetry.space_group_name_H-M   'P 1'
#
loop_
_entity.id
_entity.type
_entity.pdbx_description
1 polymer ?
#
loop_
_entity_poly.entity_id
_entity_poly.type
_entity_poly.pdbx_seq_one_letter_code
_entity_poly.pdbx_strand_id
1 'polypeptide(L)'
;MQDKVMNAFTEQTKNMYNPMRKINALLVENMEKMTDFQLEALKAYSHMGLTQMKQATSVKDADSVRDYSTSQAEMMSTLSKKVLEDAKTMADMSMEFKAEIEKIMEESRAQAFNKASEDKNAKPAAAAKPAASK
;
A
#
# COMPACT_ATOMS: atom_id res chain seq x y z
N MET A 1 4.92 -31.46 -29.24
CA MET A 1 4.19 -31.46 -27.94
C MET A 1 5.06 -30.92 -26.82
N GLN A 2 6.35 -31.24 -26.78
CA GLN A 2 7.29 -30.78 -25.74
C GLN A 2 7.42 -29.25 -25.66
N ASP A 3 7.46 -28.55 -26.80
CA ASP A 3 7.54 -27.07 -26.83
C ASP A 3 6.27 -26.38 -26.32
N LYS A 4 5.09 -26.94 -26.60
CA LYS A 4 3.81 -26.43 -26.06
C LYS A 4 3.74 -26.61 -24.54
N VAL A 5 4.25 -27.71 -24.02
CA VAL A 5 4.28 -27.98 -22.57
C VAL A 5 5.30 -27.07 -21.88
N MET A 6 6.48 -26.85 -22.46
CA MET A 6 7.47 -25.91 -21.91
C MET A 6 7.01 -24.45 -21.93
N ASN A 7 6.34 -24.01 -23.01
CA ASN A 7 5.78 -22.66 -23.08
C ASN A 7 4.60 -22.46 -22.12
N ALA A 8 3.68 -23.43 -22.04
CA ALA A 8 2.56 -23.37 -21.09
C ALA A 8 3.04 -23.34 -19.63
N PHE A 9 4.06 -24.12 -19.29
CA PHE A 9 4.67 -24.12 -17.96
C PHE A 9 5.37 -22.79 -17.64
N THR A 10 6.11 -22.23 -18.60
CA THR A 10 6.82 -20.95 -18.44
C THR A 10 5.84 -19.79 -18.23
N GLU A 11 4.75 -19.74 -18.99
CA GLU A 11 3.74 -18.70 -18.84
C GLU A 11 2.87 -18.90 -17.59
N GLN A 12 2.53 -20.13 -17.22
CA GLN A 12 1.81 -20.40 -15.96
C GLN A 12 2.67 -20.00 -14.75
N THR A 13 3.97 -20.23 -14.81
CA THR A 13 4.93 -19.79 -13.79
C THR A 13 5.00 -18.26 -13.74
N LYS A 14 5.11 -17.57 -14.88
CA LYS A 14 5.10 -16.10 -14.93
C LYS A 14 3.81 -15.49 -14.37
N ASN A 15 2.65 -16.06 -14.70
CA ASN A 15 1.34 -15.57 -14.26
C ASN A 15 1.11 -15.75 -12.75
N MET A 16 1.79 -16.71 -12.12
CA MET A 16 1.69 -16.96 -10.67
C MET A 16 2.76 -16.22 -9.86
N TYR A 17 3.95 -15.98 -10.44
CA TYR A 17 5.06 -15.32 -9.75
C TYR A 17 4.91 -13.80 -9.66
N ASN A 18 4.33 -13.17 -10.69
CA ASN A 18 4.16 -11.72 -10.75
C ASN A 18 3.24 -11.17 -9.63
N PRO A 19 2.04 -11.74 -9.39
CA PRO A 19 1.17 -11.29 -8.30
C PRO A 19 1.82 -11.45 -6.92
N MET A 20 2.48 -12.60 -6.68
CA MET A 20 3.16 -12.87 -5.39
C MET A 20 4.29 -11.89 -5.11
N ARG A 21 5.08 -11.53 -6.12
CA ARG A 21 6.12 -10.50 -5.99
C ARG A 21 5.52 -9.13 -5.66
N LYS A 22 4.41 -8.75 -6.31
CA LYS A 22 3.73 -7.46 -6.06
C LYS A 22 3.13 -7.40 -4.65
N ILE A 23 2.52 -8.49 -4.16
CA ILE A 23 2.01 -8.58 -2.79
C ILE A 23 3.16 -8.43 -1.79
N ASN A 24 4.30 -9.12 -2.00
CA ASN A 24 5.45 -8.98 -1.13
C ASN A 24 6.01 -7.55 -1.12
N ALA A 25 6.09 -6.90 -2.29
CA ALA A 25 6.49 -5.50 -2.37
C ALA A 25 5.52 -4.58 -1.63
N LEU A 26 4.21 -4.79 -1.79
CA LEU A 26 3.17 -4.04 -1.08
C LEU A 26 3.30 -4.19 0.43
N LEU A 27 3.59 -5.40 0.93
CA LEU A 27 3.80 -5.63 2.37
C LEU A 27 5.02 -4.89 2.91
N VAL A 28 6.13 -4.89 2.16
CA VAL A 28 7.35 -4.14 2.55
C VAL A 28 7.06 -2.64 2.56
N GLU A 29 6.40 -2.11 1.53
CA GLU A 29 6.03 -0.70 1.45
C GLU A 29 5.09 -0.29 2.59
N ASN A 30 4.12 -1.13 2.95
CA ASN A 30 3.26 -0.87 4.10
C ASN A 30 4.02 -0.91 5.43
N MET A 31 5.02 -1.78 5.57
CA MET A 31 5.89 -1.81 6.74
C MET A 31 6.74 -0.53 6.85
N GLU A 32 7.24 -0.02 5.73
CA GLU A 32 7.96 1.25 5.66
C GLU A 32 7.05 2.41 6.07
N LYS A 33 5.86 2.53 5.45
CA LYS A 33 4.87 3.57 5.80
C LYS A 33 4.47 3.53 7.28
N MET A 34 4.24 2.34 7.84
CA MET A 34 3.93 2.18 9.26
C MET A 34 5.11 2.57 10.17
N THR A 35 6.33 2.29 9.73
CA THR A 35 7.55 2.66 10.46
C THR A 35 7.74 4.17 10.46
N ASP A 36 7.56 4.82 9.31
CA ASP A 36 7.61 6.27 9.18
C ASP A 36 6.56 6.94 10.04
N PHE A 37 5.32 6.42 10.01
CA PHE A 37 4.25 6.89 10.89
C PHE A 37 4.63 6.81 12.38
N GLN A 38 5.21 5.69 12.83
CA GLN A 38 5.66 5.53 14.21
C GLN A 38 6.81 6.50 14.57
N LEU A 39 7.75 6.72 13.65
CA LEU A 39 8.86 7.67 13.85
C LEU A 39 8.36 9.11 13.93
N GLU A 40 7.42 9.50 13.07
CA GLU A 40 6.81 10.82 13.10
C GLU A 40 6.02 11.06 14.40
N ALA A 41 5.23 10.09 14.83
CA ALA A 41 4.51 10.15 16.10
C ALA A 41 5.49 10.31 17.28
N LEU A 42 6.56 9.50 17.32
CA LEU A 42 7.59 9.60 18.35
C LEU A 42 8.28 10.97 18.36
N LYS A 43 8.63 11.49 17.18
CA LYS A 43 9.24 12.82 17.04
C LYS A 43 8.31 13.93 17.53
N ALA A 44 7.03 13.87 17.15
CA ALA A 44 6.02 14.84 17.57
C ALA A 44 5.84 14.84 19.10
N TYR A 45 5.65 13.67 19.71
CA TYR A 45 5.49 13.57 21.17
C TYR A 45 6.75 13.96 21.95
N SER A 46 7.93 13.59 21.45
CA SER A 46 9.20 14.02 22.05
C SER A 46 9.36 15.54 21.99
N HIS A 47 8.97 16.15 20.87
CA HIS A 47 9.00 17.60 20.71
C HIS A 47 8.01 18.30 21.66
N MET A 48 6.80 17.76 21.83
CA MET A 48 5.83 18.27 22.81
C MET A 48 6.37 18.17 24.24
N GLY A 49 6.98 17.03 24.62
CA GLY A 49 7.57 16.84 25.95
C GLY A 49 8.74 17.79 26.23
N LEU A 50 9.64 17.97 25.27
CA LEU A 50 10.74 18.94 25.38
C LEU A 50 10.24 20.37 25.49
N THR A 51 9.20 20.72 24.73
CA THR A 51 8.57 22.05 24.79
C THR A 51 7.96 22.30 26.16
N GLN A 52 7.25 21.31 26.72
CA GLN A 52 6.66 21.41 28.05
C GLN A 52 7.74 21.53 29.15
N MET A 53 8.83 20.77 29.08
CA MET A 53 9.96 20.92 30.00
C MET A 53 10.61 22.31 29.92
N LYS A 54 10.82 22.82 28.71
CA LYS A 54 11.38 24.17 28.50
C LYS A 54 10.47 25.25 29.08
N GLN A 55 9.17 25.13 28.90
CA GLN A 55 8.21 26.08 29.44
C GLN A 55 8.10 25.99 30.97
N ALA A 56 8.11 24.78 31.53
CA ALA A 56 8.08 24.59 32.98
C ALA A 56 9.30 25.21 33.69
N THR A 57 10.49 25.12 33.08
CA THR A 57 11.72 25.75 33.60
C THR A 57 11.78 27.28 33.40
N SER A 58 10.87 27.82 32.58
CA SER A 58 10.77 29.26 32.31
C SER A 58 9.80 29.98 33.25
N VAL A 59 9.03 29.26 34.08
CA VAL A 59 8.13 29.85 35.07
C VAL A 59 8.92 30.36 36.27
N LYS A 60 8.96 31.68 36.47
CA LYS A 60 9.75 32.35 37.53
C LYS A 60 8.99 33.48 38.25
N ASP A 61 7.90 33.97 37.66
CA ASP A 61 7.12 35.12 38.12
C ASP A 61 5.66 35.05 37.65
N ALA A 62 4.81 35.99 38.09
CA ALA A 62 3.39 35.99 37.76
C ALA A 62 3.10 36.16 36.25
N ASP A 63 3.97 36.85 35.51
CA ASP A 63 3.85 36.99 34.05
C ASP A 63 4.11 35.65 33.35
N SER A 64 5.12 34.89 33.79
CA SER A 64 5.40 33.56 33.25
C SER A 64 4.30 32.51 33.52
N VAL A 65 3.44 32.73 34.52
CA VAL A 65 2.24 31.89 34.76
C VAL A 65 1.19 32.12 33.67
N ARG A 66 1.01 33.37 33.21
CA ARG A 66 0.09 33.69 32.10
C ARG A 66 0.59 33.08 30.78
N ASP A 67 1.90 33.15 30.54
CA ASP A 67 2.52 32.53 29.37
C ASP A 67 2.39 31.01 29.38
N TYR A 68 2.59 30.38 30.55
CA TYR A 68 2.35 28.94 30.73
C TYR A 68 0.89 28.53 30.51
N SER A 69 -0.08 29.36 30.94
CA SER A 69 -1.50 29.09 30.68
C SER A 69 -1.82 29.17 29.19
N THR A 70 -1.20 30.11 28.46
CA THR A 70 -1.39 30.26 27.02
C THR A 70 -0.79 29.07 26.28
N SER A 71 0.40 28.64 26.69
CA SER A 71 1.08 27.52 26.06
C SER A 71 0.39 26.17 26.27
N GLN A 72 -0.32 25.98 27.39
CA GLN A 72 -1.19 24.81 27.58
C GLN A 72 -2.32 24.74 26.55
N ALA A 73 -2.95 25.88 26.22
CA ALA A 73 -3.99 25.92 25.19
C ALA A 73 -3.44 25.63 23.79
N GLU A 74 -2.25 26.16 23.47
CA GLU A 74 -1.54 25.87 22.23
C GLU A 74 -1.12 24.39 22.13
N MET A 75 -0.65 23.81 23.23
CA MET A 75 -0.31 22.39 23.31
C MET A 75 -1.54 21.52 23.04
N MET A 76 -2.68 21.83 23.65
CA MET A 76 -3.94 21.11 23.41
C MET A 76 -4.41 21.24 21.96
N SER A 77 -4.30 22.43 21.36
CA SER A 77 -4.62 22.65 19.94
C SER A 77 -3.70 21.84 19.03
N THR A 78 -2.40 21.82 19.33
CA THR A 78 -1.39 21.06 18.57
C THR A 78 -1.63 19.57 18.69
N LEU A 79 -1.93 19.08 19.89
CA LEU A 79 -2.26 17.68 20.14
C LEU A 79 -3.53 17.27 19.38
N SER A 80 -4.59 18.08 19.46
CA SER A 80 -5.84 17.82 18.73
C SER A 80 -5.63 17.74 17.22
N LYS A 81 -4.86 18.68 16.65
CA LYS A 81 -4.49 18.64 15.24
C LYS A 81 -3.70 17.38 14.89
N LYS A 82 -2.71 17.02 15.72
CA LYS A 82 -1.88 15.84 15.48
C LYS A 82 -2.70 14.54 15.52
N VAL A 83 -3.62 14.39 16.47
CA VAL A 83 -4.54 13.23 16.51
C VAL A 83 -5.38 13.14 15.25
N LEU A 84 -5.89 14.28 14.75
CA LEU A 84 -6.71 14.32 13.54
C LEU A 84 -5.90 13.99 12.28
N GLU A 85 -4.68 14.50 12.21
CA GLU A 85 -3.71 14.20 11.16
C GLU A 85 -3.32 12.72 11.17
N ASP A 86 -3.01 12.15 12.35
CA ASP A 86 -2.66 10.73 12.49
C ASP A 86 -3.83 9.83 12.08
N ALA A 87 -5.06 10.18 12.47
CA ALA A 87 -6.26 9.46 12.05
C ALA A 87 -6.45 9.52 10.53
N LYS A 88 -6.19 10.67 9.91
CA LYS A 88 -6.23 10.83 8.45
C LYS A 88 -5.15 9.98 7.77
N THR A 89 -3.91 10.02 8.24
CA THR A 89 -2.81 9.23 7.70
C THR A 89 -3.11 7.73 7.79
N MET A 90 -3.66 7.26 8.91
CA MET A 90 -4.08 5.86 9.06
C MET A 90 -5.19 5.46 8.08
N ALA A 91 -6.18 6.33 7.88
CA ALA A 91 -7.25 6.11 6.93
C ALA A 91 -6.71 6.05 5.48
N ASP A 92 -5.84 6.99 5.13
CA ASP A 92 -5.21 7.08 3.81
C ASP A 92 -4.35 5.82 3.53
N MET A 93 -3.52 5.37 4.49
CA MET A 93 -2.76 4.12 4.38
C MET A 93 -3.65 2.90 4.14
N SER A 94 -4.78 2.79 4.88
CA SER A 94 -5.73 1.68 4.68
C SER A 94 -6.39 1.70 3.31
N MET A 95 -6.75 2.89 2.82
CA MET A 95 -7.36 3.05 1.49
C MET A 95 -6.37 2.71 0.38
N GLU A 96 -5.11 3.18 0.48
CA GLU A 96 -4.05 2.82 -0.47
C GLU A 96 -3.79 1.32 -0.50
N PHE A 97 -3.65 0.68 0.66
CA PHE A 97 -3.43 -0.77 0.74
C PHE A 97 -4.55 -1.55 0.04
N LYS A 98 -5.80 -1.18 0.30
CA LYS A 98 -6.96 -1.78 -0.36
C LYS A 98 -6.91 -1.58 -1.87
N ALA A 99 -6.66 -0.36 -2.33
CA ALA A 99 -6.62 -0.02 -3.76
C ALA A 99 -5.51 -0.79 -4.50
N GLU A 100 -4.32 -0.93 -3.91
CA GLU A 100 -3.22 -1.69 -4.50
C GLU A 100 -3.53 -3.20 -4.55
N ILE A 101 -4.20 -3.77 -3.54
CA ILE A 101 -4.68 -5.16 -3.62
C ILE A 101 -5.69 -5.33 -4.77
N GLU A 102 -6.69 -4.44 -4.86
CA GLU A 102 -7.72 -4.50 -5.90
C GLU A 102 -7.08 -4.43 -7.29
N LYS A 103 -6.09 -3.56 -7.47
CA LYS A 103 -5.30 -3.44 -8.70
C LYS A 103 -4.50 -4.69 -9.03
N ILE A 104 -3.81 -5.30 -8.06
CA ILE A 104 -3.08 -6.57 -8.27
C ILE A 104 -4.06 -7.67 -8.72
N MET A 105 -5.25 -7.73 -8.14
CA MET A 105 -6.28 -8.71 -8.49
C MET A 105 -6.88 -8.45 -9.88
N GLU A 106 -7.13 -7.19 -10.24
CA GLU A 106 -7.64 -6.80 -11.55
C GLU A 106 -6.63 -7.09 -12.66
N GLU A 107 -5.36 -6.76 -12.45
CA GLU A 107 -4.28 -7.10 -13.38
C GLU A 107 -4.12 -8.61 -13.55
N SER A 108 -4.24 -9.39 -12.47
CA SER A 108 -4.20 -10.85 -12.52
C SER A 108 -5.36 -11.42 -13.33
N ARG A 109 -6.58 -10.88 -13.14
CA ARG A 109 -7.77 -11.25 -13.93
C ARG A 109 -7.62 -10.87 -15.39
N ALA A 110 -7.13 -9.67 -15.70
CA ALA A 110 -6.90 -9.20 -17.06
C ALA A 110 -5.88 -10.07 -17.80
N GLN A 111 -4.78 -10.45 -17.13
CA GLN A 111 -3.80 -11.38 -17.68
C GLN A 111 -4.41 -12.76 -17.99
N ALA A 112 -5.28 -13.27 -17.10
CA ALA A 112 -5.98 -14.53 -17.33
C ALA A 112 -6.97 -14.46 -18.52
N PHE A 113 -7.66 -13.33 -18.68
CA PHE A 113 -8.66 -13.13 -19.73
C PHE A 113 -8.03 -12.90 -21.11
N ASN A 114 -6.94 -12.13 -21.20
CA ASN A 114 -6.19 -11.93 -22.43
C ASN A 114 -5.62 -13.26 -22.96
N LYS A 115 -5.14 -14.11 -22.07
CA LYS A 115 -4.65 -15.45 -22.41
C LYS A 115 -5.75 -16.39 -22.94
N ALA A 116 -6.94 -16.35 -22.33
CA ALA A 116 -8.10 -17.12 -22.81
C ALA A 116 -8.63 -16.63 -24.18
N SER A 117 -8.29 -15.40 -24.57
CA SER A 117 -8.66 -14.79 -25.85
C SER A 117 -7.68 -15.17 -26.97
N GLU A 118 -6.39 -15.31 -26.65
CA GLU A 118 -5.37 -15.82 -27.57
C GLU A 118 -5.59 -17.29 -27.95
N ASP A 119 -5.99 -18.13 -26.99
CA ASP A 119 -6.32 -19.55 -27.25
C ASP A 119 -7.56 -19.74 -28.15
N LYS A 120 -8.50 -18.77 -28.17
CA LYS A 120 -9.69 -18.83 -29.03
C LYS A 120 -9.43 -18.39 -30.49
N ASN A 121 -8.37 -17.63 -30.74
CA ASN A 121 -7.97 -17.24 -32.10
C ASN A 121 -7.07 -18.27 -32.80
N ALA A 122 -6.65 -19.33 -32.10
CA ALA A 122 -6.04 -20.51 -32.72
C ALA A 122 -7.12 -21.39 -33.39
N LYS A 123 -7.53 -20.99 -34.59
CA LYS A 123 -8.51 -21.66 -35.48
C LYS A 123 -8.37 -23.20 -35.50
N PRO A 124 -9.48 -23.98 -35.47
CA PRO A 124 -9.46 -25.40 -35.83
C PRO A 124 -9.27 -25.53 -37.34
N ALA A 125 -8.05 -25.82 -37.79
CA ALA A 125 -7.77 -26.45 -39.07
C ALA A 125 -7.25 -27.86 -38.74
N ALA A 126 -7.90 -28.96 -39.09
CA ALA A 126 -8.64 -29.24 -40.29
C ALA A 126 -9.82 -30.19 -40.02
N ALA A 127 -11.01 -29.77 -40.41
CA ALA A 127 -12.10 -30.66 -40.79
C ALA A 127 -12.47 -30.33 -42.23
N ALA A 128 -11.70 -30.85 -43.19
CA ALA A 128 -12.10 -30.91 -44.59
C ALA A 128 -12.14 -32.39 -45.01
N LYS A 129 -13.38 -32.79 -45.33
CA LYS A 129 -13.97 -34.06 -45.73
C LYS A 129 -13.15 -35.10 -46.53
N PRO A 130 -13.64 -36.37 -46.55
CA PRO A 130 -12.97 -37.52 -47.14
C PRO A 130 -13.10 -37.52 -48.67
N ALA A 131 -12.06 -37.98 -49.37
CA ALA A 131 -12.15 -38.35 -50.77
C ALA A 131 -11.66 -39.79 -50.94
N ALA A 132 -12.60 -40.66 -51.29
CA ALA A 132 -12.41 -42.06 -51.61
C ALA A 132 -11.91 -42.25 -53.05
N SER A 133 -11.39 -43.47 -53.32
CA SER A 133 -11.19 -44.15 -54.61
C SER A 133 -10.10 -43.57 -55.54
N LYS A 134 -9.26 -44.37 -56.20
CA LYS A 134 -9.38 -45.76 -56.68
C LYS A 134 -7.99 -46.34 -56.92
#